data_AF-A0A0D2B990-F1
#
_entry.id   AF-A0A0D2B990-F1
#
_cell.length_a   1.000
_cell.length_b   1.000
_cell.length_c   1.000
_cell.angle_alpha   90.00
_cell.angle_beta   90.00
_cell.angle_gamma   90.00
#
_symmetry.space_group_name_H-M   'P 1'
#
loop_
_entity.id
_entity.type
_entity.pdbx_description
1 polymer ?
#
loop_
_entity_poly.entity_id
_entity_poly.type
_entity_poly.pdbx_seq_one_letter_code
_entity_poly.pdbx_strand_id
1 'polypeptide(L)'
;MAPPFRADQVGSLLRPKSLVDARANSTLKADRLRNGPSPENGAPVDNVEDSWGELKAVQDAAIKDVVREQLDRNILPVVTGEFERSIFYGNFFEALSGFEMRYTPLEDFKKDFPTNRPLIKRGIQCREAGYPTAKKVTLDKSAYLDDWLFFRSLLPEDQVKNAKMTVPPPGWWHIQLKQPFSPELFSSDEGLLSDLSAAVRKEIMTLYDNGLRVIQVDDPNLSFFCDEEWIATCKTEGVDLDRLLELYIKSHNDVIRDLPWDLHVGVHICRGNFPNGVGLASGSYERIARKLFNETAYKLFYLEFDSPRAGDFTPLKHLPNDKAVVLGVVTTKHADLEDMSELKKRVYQAADTIAQGQGRTREDALRDNLAVSPQCGFASIHREGGVGMSRETMWEKLDLVKKLSEEIWPGWNKEQGGVSGVLDRNVGQGAPNRRHCLGSGSVHL
;
A
#
# COMPACT_ATOMS: atom_id res chain seq x y z
N MET A 1 3.61 19.70 -3.12
CA MET A 1 4.36 18.93 -4.14
C MET A 1 3.35 18.09 -4.89
N ALA A 2 3.41 18.04 -6.23
CA ALA A 2 2.52 17.15 -6.99
C ALA A 2 2.75 15.68 -6.60
N PRO A 3 1.72 14.81 -6.62
CA PRO A 3 1.90 13.38 -6.46
C PRO A 3 2.94 12.81 -7.43
N PRO A 4 3.73 11.79 -7.03
CA PRO A 4 4.70 11.16 -7.93
C PRO A 4 4.03 10.48 -9.14
N PHE A 5 2.81 9.96 -8.96
CA PHE A 5 2.01 9.33 -10.01
C PHE A 5 0.60 9.92 -10.02
N ARG A 6 0.01 10.12 -11.21
CA ARG A 6 -1.39 10.55 -11.35
C ARG A 6 -2.37 9.40 -11.36
N ALA A 7 -1.98 8.28 -11.95
CA ALA A 7 -2.58 6.98 -11.72
C ALA A 7 -1.65 6.22 -10.77
N ASP A 8 -2.15 5.88 -9.59
CA ASP A 8 -1.44 5.12 -8.56
C ASP A 8 -2.27 3.88 -8.17
N GLN A 9 -1.69 2.97 -7.40
CA GLN A 9 -2.35 1.78 -6.86
C GLN A 9 -1.85 1.49 -5.45
N VAL A 10 -2.69 1.00 -4.55
CA VAL A 10 -2.34 0.94 -3.13
C VAL A 10 -1.20 -0.03 -2.81
N GLY A 11 -1.19 -1.25 -3.35
CA GLY A 11 -0.11 -2.21 -3.08
C GLY A 11 -0.50 -3.65 -3.37
N SER A 12 -1.44 -4.22 -2.61
CA SER A 12 -1.83 -5.62 -2.79
C SER A 12 -2.62 -5.89 -4.06
N LEU A 13 -2.28 -7.00 -4.72
CA LEU A 13 -2.94 -7.51 -5.93
C LEU A 13 -3.56 -8.88 -5.67
N LEU A 14 -4.49 -9.31 -6.52
CA LEU A 14 -5.05 -10.66 -6.45
C LEU A 14 -3.96 -11.71 -6.66
N ARG A 15 -3.78 -12.56 -5.65
CA ARG A 15 -2.82 -13.65 -5.67
C ARG A 15 -3.30 -14.74 -6.65
N PRO A 16 -2.42 -15.28 -7.51
CA PRO A 16 -2.79 -16.38 -8.38
C PRO A 16 -3.14 -17.62 -7.56
N LYS A 17 -4.06 -18.44 -8.07
CA LYS A 17 -4.50 -19.66 -7.39
C LYS A 17 -3.35 -20.58 -6.99
N SER A 18 -2.31 -20.68 -7.82
CA SER A 18 -1.10 -21.45 -7.53
C SER A 18 -0.43 -21.03 -6.22
N LEU A 19 -0.31 -19.72 -5.96
CA LEU A 19 0.29 -19.20 -4.74
C LEU A 19 -0.62 -19.41 -3.52
N VAL A 20 -1.94 -19.25 -3.70
CA VAL A 20 -2.92 -19.49 -2.64
C VAL A 20 -2.91 -20.95 -2.21
N ASP A 21 -2.93 -21.87 -3.18
CA ASP A 21 -2.91 -23.31 -2.94
C ASP A 21 -1.57 -23.75 -2.33
N ALA A 22 -0.43 -23.25 -2.84
CA ALA A 22 0.89 -23.56 -2.29
C ALA A 22 1.02 -23.14 -0.82
N ARG A 23 0.51 -21.95 -0.45
CA ARG A 23 0.45 -21.51 0.96
C ARG A 23 -0.44 -22.40 1.81
N ALA A 24 -1.60 -22.79 1.29
CA ALA A 24 -2.53 -23.65 2.01
C ALA A 24 -1.96 -25.05 2.29
N ASN A 25 -1.08 -25.54 1.40
CA ASN A 25 -0.45 -26.85 1.51
C ASN A 25 0.91 -26.82 2.23
N SER A 26 1.48 -25.63 2.45
CA SER A 26 2.76 -25.51 3.13
C SER A 26 2.64 -25.78 4.63
N THR A 27 3.64 -26.47 5.19
CA THR A 27 3.78 -26.68 6.63
C THR A 27 4.52 -25.53 7.32
N LEU A 28 4.95 -24.52 6.57
CA LEU A 28 5.65 -23.35 7.11
C LEU A 28 4.69 -22.50 7.95
N LYS A 29 5.14 -22.11 9.14
CA LYS A 29 4.39 -21.23 10.04
C LYS A 29 4.54 -19.74 9.72
N ALA A 30 5.49 -19.38 8.86
CA ALA A 30 5.78 -18.00 8.47
C ALA A 30 5.85 -17.89 6.95
N ASP A 31 5.32 -16.78 6.41
CA ASP A 31 5.36 -16.45 4.98
C ASP A 31 6.66 -15.76 4.55
N ARG A 32 7.60 -15.54 5.49
CA ARG A 32 8.93 -15.01 5.21
C ARG A 32 9.77 -16.08 4.52
N LEU A 33 9.85 -16.02 3.19
CA LEU A 33 10.61 -16.97 2.37
C LEU A 33 11.94 -16.42 1.86
N ARG A 34 12.22 -15.14 2.10
CA ARG A 34 13.53 -14.54 1.82
C ARG A 34 14.16 -14.13 3.15
N ASN A 35 15.30 -14.74 3.45
CA ASN A 35 16.06 -14.52 4.68
C ASN A 35 17.31 -13.69 4.35
N GLY A 36 17.39 -12.49 4.93
CA GLY A 36 18.62 -11.93 5.45
C GLY A 36 19.10 -12.80 6.62
N PRO A 37 20.39 -12.75 6.99
CA PRO A 37 21.18 -13.89 7.46
C PRO A 37 20.45 -14.74 8.50
N SER A 38 20.42 -16.05 8.26
CA SER A 38 19.76 -17.11 9.04
C SER A 38 19.73 -16.86 10.56
N PRO A 39 18.66 -17.28 11.28
CA PRO A 39 18.75 -17.43 12.72
C PRO A 39 19.80 -18.50 13.03
N GLU A 40 20.79 -18.14 13.85
CA GLU A 40 21.82 -19.06 14.37
C GLU A 40 21.25 -20.23 15.20
N ASN A 41 19.92 -20.43 15.31
CA ASN A 41 19.34 -21.46 16.18
C ASN A 41 18.02 -22.07 15.66
N GLY A 42 17.93 -22.40 14.37
CA GLY A 42 16.83 -23.21 13.85
C GLY A 42 17.36 -24.47 13.19
N ALA A 43 17.47 -25.57 13.93
CA ALA A 43 17.79 -26.88 13.35
C ALA A 43 16.80 -27.20 12.20
N PRO A 44 17.27 -27.78 11.08
CA PRO A 44 16.37 -28.30 10.07
C PRO A 44 15.48 -29.36 10.73
N VAL A 45 14.17 -29.16 10.68
CA VAL A 45 13.24 -30.27 10.89
C VAL A 45 13.18 -30.97 9.53
N ASP A 46 13.59 -32.24 9.47
CA ASP A 46 13.51 -33.05 8.26
C ASP A 46 12.10 -32.88 7.65
N ASN A 47 12.01 -32.42 6.39
CA ASN A 47 10.83 -31.97 5.60
C ASN A 47 10.64 -30.44 5.40
N VAL A 48 11.41 -29.55 6.05
CA VAL A 48 11.25 -28.09 5.88
C VAL A 48 11.92 -27.56 4.60
N GLU A 49 13.02 -28.15 4.15
CA GLU A 49 13.75 -27.67 2.96
C GLU A 49 12.94 -27.81 1.66
N ASP A 50 12.25 -28.93 1.47
CA ASP A 50 11.43 -29.18 0.27
C ASP A 50 10.20 -28.25 0.21
N SER A 51 9.43 -28.13 1.31
CA SER A 51 8.26 -27.24 1.35
C SER A 51 8.64 -25.76 1.23
N TRP A 52 9.79 -25.37 1.78
CA TRP A 52 10.31 -24.01 1.62
C TRP A 52 10.73 -23.73 0.18
N GLY A 53 11.47 -24.64 -0.45
CA GLY A 53 11.91 -24.50 -1.85
C GLY A 53 10.72 -24.41 -2.82
N GLU A 54 9.71 -25.26 -2.64
CA GLU A 54 8.48 -25.26 -3.44
C GLU A 54 7.69 -23.97 -3.28
N LEU A 55 7.39 -23.56 -2.03
CA LEU A 55 6.60 -22.35 -1.80
C LEU A 55 7.34 -21.09 -2.29
N LYS A 56 8.66 -21.03 -2.08
CA LYS A 56 9.48 -19.93 -2.57
C LYS A 56 9.49 -19.87 -4.10
N ALA A 57 9.64 -21.01 -4.78
CA ALA A 57 9.62 -21.06 -6.24
C ALA A 57 8.28 -20.57 -6.81
N VAL A 58 7.15 -20.99 -6.21
CA VAL A 58 5.82 -20.52 -6.61
C VAL A 58 5.64 -19.02 -6.35
N GLN A 59 6.12 -18.52 -5.21
CA GLN A 59 6.07 -17.10 -4.86
C GLN A 59 6.93 -16.25 -5.81
N ASP A 60 8.17 -16.66 -6.07
CA ASP A 60 9.09 -15.99 -7.00
C ASP A 60 8.47 -15.93 -8.40
N ALA A 61 7.87 -17.03 -8.88
CA ALA A 61 7.20 -17.07 -10.17
C ALA A 61 5.99 -16.13 -10.23
N ALA A 62 5.18 -16.09 -9.17
CA ALA A 62 4.02 -15.20 -9.09
C ALA A 62 4.42 -13.71 -9.08
N ILE A 63 5.49 -13.36 -8.35
CA ILE A 63 6.02 -12.00 -8.30
C ILE A 63 6.61 -11.60 -9.66
N LYS A 64 7.40 -12.47 -10.30
CA LYS A 64 7.93 -12.23 -11.65
C LYS A 64 6.82 -11.96 -12.65
N ASP A 65 5.76 -12.76 -12.61
CA ASP A 65 4.63 -12.64 -13.51
C ASP A 65 3.87 -11.32 -13.30
N VAL A 66 3.55 -10.95 -12.06
CA VAL A 66 2.79 -9.72 -11.78
C VAL A 66 3.60 -8.45 -12.04
N VAL A 67 4.92 -8.47 -11.81
CA VAL A 67 5.81 -7.34 -12.15
C VAL A 67 5.90 -7.16 -13.66
N ARG A 68 6.09 -8.25 -14.41
CA ARG A 68 6.10 -8.23 -15.88
C ARG A 68 4.79 -7.67 -16.45
N GLU A 69 3.64 -8.14 -15.96
CA GLU A 69 2.34 -7.72 -16.46
C GLU A 69 2.10 -6.21 -16.26
N GLN A 70 2.53 -5.64 -15.12
CA GLN A 70 2.45 -4.19 -14.88
C GLN A 70 3.34 -3.40 -15.84
N LEU A 71 4.56 -3.87 -16.09
CA LEU A 71 5.48 -3.24 -17.06
C LEU A 71 4.91 -3.28 -18.48
N ASP A 72 4.41 -4.43 -18.92
CA ASP A 72 3.82 -4.62 -20.26
C ASP A 72 2.59 -3.70 -20.46
N ARG A 73 1.79 -3.48 -19.40
CA ARG A 73 0.62 -2.59 -19.42
C ARG A 73 0.95 -1.12 -19.16
N ASN A 74 2.18 -0.80 -18.77
CA ASN A 74 2.58 0.52 -18.27
C ASN A 74 1.70 0.99 -17.09
N ILE A 75 1.48 0.11 -16.11
CA ILE A 75 0.80 0.42 -14.85
C ILE A 75 1.85 0.87 -13.85
N LEU A 76 1.66 2.08 -13.30
CA LEU A 76 2.56 2.69 -12.31
C LEU A 76 1.79 3.03 -11.01
N PRO A 77 2.49 3.14 -9.87
CA PRO A 77 3.83 2.59 -9.63
C PRO A 77 3.83 1.07 -9.76
N VAL A 78 4.99 0.46 -10.00
CA VAL A 78 5.10 -1.01 -10.04
C VAL A 78 5.19 -1.54 -8.61
N VAL A 79 4.45 -2.61 -8.31
CA VAL A 79 4.43 -3.28 -6.98
C VAL A 79 4.58 -4.80 -7.12
N THR A 80 4.96 -5.49 -6.04
CA THR A 80 5.00 -6.97 -6.01
C THR A 80 3.62 -7.60 -5.81
N GLY A 81 2.58 -6.79 -5.61
CA GLY A 81 1.25 -7.25 -5.21
C GLY A 81 1.18 -7.74 -3.76
N GLU A 82 2.24 -7.54 -2.96
CA GLU A 82 2.41 -8.09 -1.61
C GLU A 82 2.36 -9.63 -1.58
N PHE A 83 2.81 -10.28 -2.65
CA PHE A 83 2.79 -11.74 -2.77
C PHE A 83 3.78 -12.41 -1.82
N GLU A 84 4.79 -11.69 -1.36
CA GLU A 84 5.73 -12.10 -0.31
C GLU A 84 5.10 -12.16 1.09
N ARG A 85 3.91 -11.57 1.27
CA ARG A 85 3.20 -11.50 2.55
C ARG A 85 1.84 -12.19 2.49
N SER A 86 1.38 -12.71 3.63
CA SER A 86 0.00 -13.22 3.81
C SER A 86 -0.96 -12.15 4.32
N ILE A 87 -0.44 -11.13 4.99
CA ILE A 87 -1.15 -9.96 5.51
C ILE A 87 -0.28 -8.73 5.33
N PHE A 88 -0.88 -7.54 5.18
CA PHE A 88 -0.15 -6.32 4.79
C PHE A 88 1.04 -5.97 5.71
N TYR A 89 0.98 -6.29 7.00
CA TYR A 89 2.07 -6.07 7.95
C TYR A 89 3.03 -7.24 8.14
N GLY A 90 2.79 -8.37 7.47
CA GLY A 90 3.54 -9.60 7.70
C GLY A 90 5.05 -9.42 7.51
N ASN A 91 5.82 -10.24 8.20
CA ASN A 91 7.29 -10.26 8.27
C ASN A 91 7.94 -9.11 9.07
N PHE A 92 7.28 -7.97 9.25
CA PHE A 92 7.88 -6.82 9.92
C PHE A 92 7.96 -6.99 11.43
N PHE A 93 6.83 -7.24 12.09
CA PHE A 93 6.78 -7.34 13.54
C PHE A 93 7.51 -8.58 14.06
N GLU A 94 7.50 -9.66 13.29
CA GLU A 94 8.26 -10.89 13.52
C GLU A 94 9.77 -10.67 13.42
N ALA A 95 10.22 -9.64 12.68
CA ALA A 95 11.64 -9.30 12.55
C ALA A 95 12.16 -8.40 13.68
N LEU A 96 11.28 -7.89 14.56
CA LEU A 96 11.68 -7.00 15.64
C LEU A 96 12.30 -7.78 16.81
N SER A 97 13.50 -7.37 17.21
CA SER A 97 14.07 -7.76 18.50
C SER A 97 13.29 -7.08 19.61
N GLY A 98 12.99 -7.81 20.68
CA GLY A 98 12.23 -7.29 21.82
C GLY A 98 10.72 -7.21 21.62
N PHE A 99 10.18 -7.75 20.52
CA PHE A 99 8.75 -7.83 20.22
C PHE A 99 8.38 -9.27 19.86
N GLU A 100 7.21 -9.73 20.25
CA GLU A 100 6.79 -11.11 20.07
C GLU A 100 5.35 -11.21 19.56
N MET A 101 5.16 -12.00 18.51
CA MET A 101 3.86 -12.36 17.96
C MET A 101 3.30 -13.59 18.70
N ARG A 102 2.08 -13.47 19.22
CA ARG A 102 1.41 -14.52 20.01
C ARG A 102 -0.04 -14.70 19.57
N TYR A 103 -0.55 -15.92 19.74
CA TYR A 103 -1.99 -16.15 19.68
C TYR A 103 -2.65 -15.66 20.97
N THR A 104 -3.43 -14.59 20.86
CA THR A 104 -4.07 -13.93 21.98
C THR A 104 -5.57 -14.22 22.00
N PRO A 105 -6.15 -14.58 23.15
CA PRO A 105 -7.59 -14.69 23.34
C PRO A 105 -8.34 -13.41 22.95
N LEU A 106 -9.47 -13.51 22.24
CA LEU A 106 -10.26 -12.34 21.84
C LEU A 106 -10.78 -11.52 23.04
N GLU A 107 -10.79 -12.07 24.24
CA GLU A 107 -11.13 -11.37 25.47
C GLU A 107 -10.11 -10.31 25.90
N ASP A 108 -8.85 -10.41 25.46
CA ASP A 108 -7.80 -9.42 25.73
C ASP A 108 -7.87 -8.22 24.76
N PHE A 109 -8.71 -8.33 23.74
CA PHE A 109 -8.96 -7.27 22.78
C PHE A 109 -10.17 -6.41 23.19
N LYS A 110 -10.18 -5.15 22.76
CA LYS A 110 -11.34 -4.25 22.93
C LYS A 110 -12.48 -4.75 22.05
N LYS A 111 -13.61 -5.10 22.67
CA LYS A 111 -14.73 -5.79 22.01
C LYS A 111 -15.38 -4.98 20.90
N ASP A 112 -15.56 -3.68 21.13
CA ASP A 112 -16.23 -2.77 20.18
C ASP A 112 -15.29 -2.17 19.14
N PHE A 113 -14.00 -2.52 19.20
CA PHE A 113 -13.03 -2.00 18.25
C PHE A 113 -13.29 -2.56 16.82
N PRO A 114 -13.20 -1.74 15.76
CA PRO A 114 -13.65 -2.12 14.41
C PRO A 114 -13.08 -3.44 13.87
N THR A 115 -11.80 -3.73 14.13
CA THR A 115 -11.16 -4.98 13.68
C THR A 115 -11.59 -6.22 14.49
N ASN A 116 -12.10 -6.02 15.71
CA ASN A 116 -12.42 -7.11 16.65
C ASN A 116 -13.91 -7.48 16.61
N ARG A 117 -14.80 -6.49 16.44
CA ARG A 117 -16.26 -6.68 16.29
C ARG A 117 -16.64 -7.83 15.33
N PRO A 118 -16.17 -7.86 14.07
CA PRO A 118 -16.54 -8.92 13.13
C PRO A 118 -15.97 -10.30 13.52
N LEU A 119 -14.80 -10.35 14.17
CA LEU A 119 -14.18 -11.60 14.61
C LEU A 119 -14.95 -12.22 15.77
N ILE A 120 -15.35 -11.41 16.75
CA ILE A 120 -16.18 -11.82 17.89
C ILE A 120 -17.54 -12.32 17.40
N LYS A 121 -18.19 -11.59 16.47
CA LYS A 121 -19.47 -12.00 15.89
C LYS A 121 -19.39 -13.35 15.16
N ARG A 122 -18.24 -13.69 14.58
CA ARG A 122 -17.97 -14.97 13.91
C ARG A 122 -17.55 -16.09 14.87
N GLY A 123 -17.49 -15.82 16.18
CA GLY A 123 -17.09 -16.82 17.18
C GLY A 123 -15.60 -17.17 17.15
N ILE A 124 -14.76 -16.31 16.58
CA ILE A 124 -13.30 -16.50 16.59
C ILE A 124 -12.79 -16.33 18.03
N GLN A 125 -12.12 -17.35 18.57
CA GLN A 125 -11.70 -17.38 19.97
C GLN A 125 -10.34 -16.73 20.22
N CYS A 126 -9.41 -16.82 19.27
CA CYS A 126 -8.10 -16.21 19.35
C CYS A 126 -7.69 -15.62 18.00
N ARG A 127 -6.79 -14.63 18.05
CA ARG A 127 -6.12 -14.07 16.88
C ARG A 127 -4.70 -13.66 17.25
N GLU A 128 -3.86 -13.47 16.26
CA GLU A 128 -2.50 -13.01 16.50
C GLU A 128 -2.45 -11.55 16.98
N ALA A 129 -1.59 -11.29 17.96
CA ALA A 129 -1.19 -9.96 18.42
C ALA A 129 0.29 -9.90 18.79
N GLY A 130 0.87 -8.71 18.58
CA GLY A 130 2.24 -8.40 18.93
C GLY A 130 2.35 -7.72 20.29
N TYR A 131 3.34 -8.13 21.09
CA TYR A 131 3.63 -7.57 22.41
C TYR A 131 5.11 -7.24 22.56
N PRO A 132 5.46 -6.15 23.26
CA PRO A 132 6.84 -5.97 23.69
C PRO A 132 7.23 -7.01 24.74
N THR A 133 8.54 -7.22 24.85
CA THR A 133 9.18 -8.08 25.85
C THR A 133 10.07 -7.25 26.78
N ALA A 134 10.79 -7.90 27.70
CA ALA A 134 11.79 -7.22 28.54
C ALA A 134 13.01 -6.69 27.75
N LYS A 135 13.23 -7.16 26.51
CA LYS A 135 14.26 -6.61 25.63
C LYS A 135 13.72 -5.38 24.89
N LYS A 136 14.59 -4.40 24.64
CA LYS A 136 14.24 -3.20 23.89
C LYS A 136 13.74 -3.54 22.48
N VAL A 137 12.65 -2.90 22.07
CA VAL A 137 12.10 -3.04 20.71
C VAL A 137 13.02 -2.35 19.70
N THR A 138 13.63 -3.15 18.82
CA THR A 138 14.54 -2.65 17.77
C THR A 138 14.44 -3.53 16.51
N LEU A 139 14.78 -2.95 15.36
CA LEU A 139 14.92 -3.71 14.11
C LEU A 139 16.41 -4.00 13.88
N ASP A 140 16.86 -5.22 14.15
CA ASP A 140 18.28 -5.57 13.98
C ASP A 140 18.62 -5.89 12.52
N LYS A 141 17.74 -6.65 11.86
CA LYS A 141 17.83 -7.00 10.43
C LYS A 141 16.57 -6.53 9.75
N SER A 142 16.71 -6.00 8.53
CA SER A 142 15.56 -5.54 7.77
C SER A 142 14.54 -6.66 7.52
N ALA A 143 13.27 -6.28 7.56
CA ALA A 143 12.15 -7.18 7.32
C ALA A 143 11.94 -7.44 5.82
N TYR A 144 12.17 -6.43 4.99
CA TYR A 144 11.79 -6.40 3.58
C TYR A 144 12.96 -6.20 2.60
N LEU A 145 14.20 -6.04 3.08
CA LEU A 145 15.35 -5.81 2.19
C LEU A 145 15.52 -6.91 1.13
N ASP A 146 15.40 -8.19 1.47
CA ASP A 146 15.58 -9.25 0.49
C ASP A 146 14.44 -9.32 -0.53
N ASP A 147 13.23 -9.00 -0.09
CA ASP A 147 12.07 -8.85 -0.97
C ASP A 147 12.26 -7.66 -1.92
N TRP A 148 12.80 -6.55 -1.42
CA TRP A 148 13.17 -5.39 -2.23
C TRP A 148 14.25 -5.73 -3.25
N LEU A 149 15.34 -6.38 -2.83
CA LEU A 149 16.44 -6.73 -3.74
C LEU A 149 15.98 -7.69 -4.83
N PHE A 150 15.11 -8.65 -4.49
CA PHE A 150 14.48 -9.52 -5.48
C PHE A 150 13.59 -8.70 -6.43
N PHE A 151 12.69 -7.88 -5.91
CA PHE A 151 11.81 -7.04 -6.73
C PHE A 151 12.60 -6.11 -7.66
N ARG A 152 13.59 -5.40 -7.12
CA ARG A 152 14.49 -4.52 -7.88
C ARG A 152 15.20 -5.27 -9.01
N SER A 153 15.61 -6.52 -8.80
CA SER A 153 16.26 -7.34 -9.84
C SER A 153 15.36 -7.67 -11.04
N LEU A 154 14.04 -7.51 -10.89
CA LEU A 154 13.06 -7.74 -11.95
C LEU A 154 12.77 -6.48 -12.78
N LEU A 155 13.27 -5.33 -12.35
CA LEU A 155 12.99 -4.04 -12.97
C LEU A 155 14.12 -3.62 -13.91
N PRO A 156 13.79 -3.06 -15.08
CA PRO A 156 14.74 -2.24 -15.83
C PRO A 156 15.30 -1.10 -14.97
N GLU A 157 16.56 -0.72 -15.20
CA GLU A 157 17.25 0.29 -14.38
C GLU A 157 16.49 1.64 -14.32
N ASP A 158 15.92 2.07 -15.44
CA ASP A 158 15.13 3.30 -15.56
C ASP A 158 13.75 3.22 -14.88
N GLN A 159 13.28 2.01 -14.54
CA GLN A 159 12.01 1.75 -13.86
C GLN A 159 12.16 1.55 -12.34
N VAL A 160 13.38 1.42 -11.81
CA VAL A 160 13.60 1.24 -10.35
C VAL A 160 12.99 2.38 -9.53
N LYS A 161 13.07 3.62 -10.04
CA LYS A 161 12.46 4.81 -9.40
C LYS A 161 10.94 4.75 -9.30
N ASN A 162 10.30 3.94 -10.14
CA ASN A 162 8.85 3.77 -10.21
C ASN A 162 8.34 2.60 -9.34
N ALA A 163 9.25 1.91 -8.64
CA ALA A 163 8.92 0.83 -7.73
C ALA A 163 8.37 1.38 -6.41
N LYS A 164 7.28 0.79 -5.92
CA LYS A 164 6.69 1.12 -4.63
C LYS A 164 6.64 -0.09 -3.72
N MET A 165 6.98 0.11 -2.44
CA MET A 165 6.74 -0.86 -1.36
C MET A 165 5.87 -0.26 -0.26
N THR A 166 5.13 -1.13 0.43
CA THR A 166 4.30 -0.78 1.59
C THR A 166 5.00 -1.23 2.87
N VAL A 167 4.87 -0.46 3.94
CA VAL A 167 5.33 -0.80 5.30
C VAL A 167 4.17 -0.65 6.30
N PRO A 168 4.15 -1.43 7.39
CA PRO A 168 3.06 -1.36 8.37
C PRO A 168 3.09 -0.08 9.20
N PRO A 169 2.04 0.18 10.00
CA PRO A 169 2.05 1.28 10.93
C PRO A 169 2.89 0.91 12.16
N PRO A 170 3.44 1.88 12.90
CA PRO A 170 4.28 1.58 14.05
C PRO A 170 3.52 0.82 15.14
N GLY A 171 2.23 1.08 15.36
CA GLY A 171 1.47 0.56 16.51
C GLY A 171 0.22 -0.24 16.16
N TRP A 172 0.30 -1.22 15.25
CA TRP A 172 -0.89 -1.91 14.72
C TRP A 172 -1.85 -2.42 15.81
N TRP A 173 -1.38 -3.19 16.81
CA TRP A 173 -2.23 -3.74 17.88
C TRP A 173 -2.43 -2.82 19.08
N HIS A 174 -1.68 -1.72 19.19
CA HIS A 174 -1.64 -0.88 20.40
C HIS A 174 -3.04 -0.43 20.86
N ILE A 175 -3.85 0.15 19.96
CA ILE A 175 -5.22 0.55 20.29
C ILE A 175 -6.24 -0.59 20.27
N GLN A 176 -5.89 -1.75 19.71
CA GLN A 176 -6.81 -2.89 19.57
C GLN A 176 -6.89 -3.74 20.84
N LEU A 177 -5.79 -3.77 21.61
CA LEU A 177 -5.67 -4.51 22.86
C LEU A 177 -6.19 -3.70 24.04
N LYS A 178 -6.71 -4.38 25.07
CA LYS A 178 -7.05 -3.75 26.36
C LYS A 178 -5.81 -3.33 27.13
N GLN A 179 -4.77 -4.16 27.09
CA GLN A 179 -3.46 -3.92 27.70
C GLN A 179 -2.38 -4.25 26.67
N PRO A 180 -1.88 -3.25 25.91
CA PRO A 180 -0.88 -3.50 24.87
C PRO A 180 0.50 -3.85 25.42
N PHE A 181 0.78 -3.52 26.69
CA PHE A 181 2.02 -3.86 27.39
C PHE A 181 1.82 -3.81 28.92
N SER A 182 2.73 -4.47 29.65
CA SER A 182 2.83 -4.34 31.11
C SER A 182 3.52 -3.02 31.49
N PRO A 183 3.07 -2.29 32.53
CA PRO A 183 3.75 -1.09 33.05
C PRO A 183 5.22 -1.30 33.45
N GLU A 184 5.64 -2.56 33.68
CA GLU A 184 7.04 -2.90 33.95
C GLU A 184 7.94 -2.80 32.70
N LEU A 185 7.36 -2.91 31.50
CA LEU A 185 8.09 -2.87 30.23
C LEU A 185 8.21 -1.44 29.68
N PHE A 186 7.13 -0.66 29.77
CA PHE A 186 7.08 0.72 29.31
C PHE A 186 6.32 1.57 30.31
N SER A 187 6.84 2.78 30.58
CA SER A 187 6.19 3.74 31.47
C SER A 187 5.04 4.50 30.82
N SER A 188 4.94 4.49 29.49
CA SER A 188 3.85 5.13 28.75
C SER A 188 3.72 4.61 27.32
N ASP A 189 2.56 4.86 26.71
CA ASP A 189 2.27 4.53 25.30
C ASP A 189 3.24 5.23 24.35
N GLU A 190 3.64 6.48 24.65
CA GLU A 190 4.64 7.22 23.88
C GLU A 190 5.98 6.48 23.82
N GLY A 191 6.37 5.80 24.90
CA GLY A 191 7.62 5.03 24.95
C GLY A 191 7.61 3.86 23.97
N LEU A 192 6.56 3.04 24.02
CA LEU A 192 6.41 1.89 23.11
C LEU A 192 6.30 2.35 21.65
N LEU A 193 5.44 3.33 21.38
CA LEU A 193 5.25 3.85 20.02
C LEU A 193 6.50 4.53 19.48
N SER A 194 7.33 5.15 20.32
CA SER A 194 8.62 5.72 19.91
C SER A 194 9.59 4.64 19.43
N ASP A 195 9.74 3.54 20.18
CA ASP A 195 10.62 2.44 19.78
C ASP A 195 10.14 1.75 18.50
N LEU A 196 8.82 1.50 18.38
CA LEU A 196 8.22 0.94 17.16
C LEU A 196 8.38 1.89 15.96
N SER A 197 8.19 3.20 16.14
CA SER A 197 8.37 4.19 15.08
C SER A 197 9.82 4.27 14.61
N ALA A 198 10.78 4.14 15.53
CA ALA A 198 12.20 4.08 15.19
C ALA A 198 12.54 2.81 14.39
N ALA A 199 11.90 1.68 14.68
CA ALA A 199 12.05 0.44 13.91
C ALA A 199 11.51 0.58 12.47
N VAL A 200 10.30 1.14 12.30
CA VAL A 200 9.73 1.38 10.96
C VAL A 200 10.60 2.37 10.18
N ARG A 201 11.08 3.44 10.82
CA ARG A 201 12.01 4.39 10.18
C ARG A 201 13.30 3.71 9.72
N LYS A 202 13.87 2.82 10.54
CA LYS A 202 15.09 2.08 10.17
C LYS A 202 14.85 1.17 8.96
N GLU A 203 13.69 0.53 8.87
CA GLU A 203 13.30 -0.25 7.69
C GLU A 203 13.21 0.64 6.44
N ILE A 204 12.50 1.76 6.54
CA ILE A 204 12.37 2.76 5.46
C ILE A 204 13.74 3.22 4.95
N MET A 205 14.64 3.60 5.86
CA MET A 205 16.00 4.03 5.50
C MET A 205 16.80 2.90 4.87
N THR A 206 16.67 1.67 5.37
CA THR A 206 17.37 0.50 4.79
C THR A 206 16.94 0.26 3.34
N LEU A 207 15.64 0.37 3.04
CA LEU A 207 15.12 0.25 1.68
C LEU A 207 15.59 1.42 0.78
N TYR A 208 15.58 2.65 1.32
CA TYR A 208 16.06 3.84 0.62
C TYR A 208 17.54 3.76 0.23
N ASP A 209 18.39 3.35 1.18
CA ASP A 209 19.84 3.17 0.99
C ASP A 209 20.13 2.12 -0.10
N ASN A 210 19.17 1.21 -0.33
CA ASN A 210 19.23 0.21 -1.38
C ASN A 210 18.45 0.60 -2.66
N GLY A 211 18.13 1.88 -2.83
CA GLY A 211 17.63 2.47 -4.08
C GLY A 211 16.11 2.64 -4.19
N LEU A 212 15.33 2.25 -3.17
CA LEU A 212 13.88 2.48 -3.20
C LEU A 212 13.59 3.98 -3.08
N ARG A 213 12.57 4.48 -3.79
CA ARG A 213 12.20 5.91 -3.81
C ARG A 213 10.73 6.20 -3.53
N VAL A 214 9.89 5.18 -3.46
CA VAL A 214 8.46 5.32 -3.15
C VAL A 214 8.07 4.33 -2.07
N ILE A 215 7.61 4.86 -0.93
CA ILE A 215 7.14 4.08 0.21
C ILE A 215 5.74 4.57 0.61
N GLN A 216 4.91 3.62 0.99
CA GLN A 216 3.60 3.88 1.58
C GLN A 216 3.52 3.24 2.97
N VAL A 217 3.16 4.03 3.97
CA VAL A 217 2.84 3.51 5.31
C VAL A 217 1.34 3.22 5.36
N ASP A 218 0.97 1.96 5.57
CA ASP A 218 -0.44 1.56 5.64
C ASP A 218 -0.91 1.61 7.08
N ASP A 219 -1.76 2.58 7.44
CA ASP A 219 -2.37 2.61 8.79
C ASP A 219 -3.91 2.66 8.76
N PRO A 220 -4.57 1.49 8.82
CA PRO A 220 -6.01 1.42 9.00
C PRO A 220 -6.49 2.00 10.34
N ASN A 221 -5.64 2.06 11.38
CA ASN A 221 -6.03 2.55 12.71
C ASN A 221 -6.49 4.01 12.66
N LEU A 222 -5.89 4.84 11.80
CA LEU A 222 -6.27 6.24 11.64
C LEU A 222 -7.73 6.38 11.15
N SER A 223 -8.24 5.43 10.36
CA SER A 223 -9.63 5.44 9.90
C SER A 223 -10.63 5.18 11.03
N PHE A 224 -10.23 4.45 12.07
CA PHE A 224 -11.12 4.06 13.16
C PHE A 224 -11.50 5.24 14.03
N PHE A 225 -10.70 6.30 14.07
CA PHE A 225 -11.07 7.58 14.69
C PHE A 225 -12.29 8.25 14.04
N CYS A 226 -12.79 7.72 12.93
CA CYS A 226 -14.03 8.15 12.27
C CYS A 226 -15.21 7.18 12.48
N ASP A 227 -15.00 6.05 13.16
CA ASP A 227 -16.02 5.03 13.39
C ASP A 227 -16.93 5.42 14.55
N GLU A 228 -18.19 5.75 14.25
CA GLU A 228 -19.15 6.27 15.24
C GLU A 228 -19.44 5.30 16.40
N GLU A 229 -19.44 3.99 16.15
CA GLU A 229 -19.63 2.99 17.20
C GLU A 229 -18.44 2.98 18.17
N TRP A 230 -17.20 2.94 17.66
CA TRP A 230 -16.02 3.02 18.51
C TRP A 230 -15.91 4.35 19.25
N ILE A 231 -16.25 5.46 18.60
CA ILE A 231 -16.30 6.79 19.24
C ILE A 231 -17.30 6.80 20.40
N ALA A 232 -18.47 6.18 20.24
CA ALA A 232 -19.46 6.06 21.31
C ALA A 232 -18.91 5.23 22.48
N THR A 233 -18.27 4.08 22.23
CA THR A 233 -17.61 3.29 23.27
C THR A 233 -16.55 4.09 24.00
N CYS A 234 -15.66 4.79 23.28
CA CYS A 234 -14.63 5.62 23.90
C CYS A 234 -15.20 6.73 24.78
N LYS A 235 -16.31 7.36 24.40
CA LYS A 235 -17.00 8.35 25.25
C LYS A 235 -17.54 7.71 26.53
N THR A 236 -18.13 6.52 26.45
CA THR A 236 -18.62 5.79 27.62
C THR A 236 -17.49 5.35 28.55
N GLU A 237 -16.35 4.96 27.99
CA GLU A 237 -15.16 4.53 28.74
C GLU A 237 -14.29 5.71 29.25
N GLY A 238 -14.63 6.96 28.89
CA GLY A 238 -13.86 8.14 29.28
C GLY A 238 -12.51 8.28 28.58
N VAL A 239 -12.35 7.66 27.40
CA VAL A 239 -11.13 7.75 26.58
C VAL A 239 -11.05 9.12 25.91
N ASP A 240 -9.95 9.83 26.12
CA ASP A 240 -9.64 11.07 25.39
C ASP A 240 -9.16 10.74 23.98
N LEU A 241 -10.09 10.77 23.03
CA LEU A 241 -9.83 10.48 21.61
C LEU A 241 -8.92 11.52 20.96
N ASP A 242 -8.93 12.78 21.41
CA ASP A 242 -8.09 13.83 20.82
C ASP A 242 -6.64 13.63 21.24
N ARG A 243 -6.41 13.34 22.54
CA ARG A 243 -5.08 12.97 23.03
C ARG A 243 -4.56 11.69 22.39
N LEU A 244 -5.42 10.69 22.21
CA LEU A 244 -5.04 9.46 21.53
C LEU A 244 -4.70 9.70 20.05
N LEU A 245 -5.42 10.57 19.35
CA LEU A 245 -5.08 10.93 17.97
C LEU A 245 -3.74 11.68 17.89
N GLU A 246 -3.47 12.59 18.82
CA GLU A 246 -2.18 13.29 18.92
C GLU A 246 -1.01 12.32 19.12
N LEU A 247 -1.19 11.30 19.95
CA LEU A 247 -0.21 10.24 20.15
C LEU A 247 0.08 9.49 18.84
N TYR A 248 -0.95 9.14 18.07
CA TYR A 248 -0.80 8.47 16.78
C TYR A 248 -0.14 9.36 15.74
N ILE A 249 -0.55 10.63 15.63
CA ILE A 249 0.09 11.62 14.75
C ILE A 249 1.57 11.77 15.10
N LYS A 250 1.92 11.84 16.40
CA LYS A 250 3.31 11.89 16.84
C LYS A 250 4.08 10.65 16.40
N SER A 251 3.53 9.45 16.59
CA SER A 251 4.20 8.20 16.19
C SER A 251 4.49 8.18 14.69
N HIS A 252 3.54 8.60 13.86
CA HIS A 252 3.73 8.74 12.42
C HIS A 252 4.81 9.77 12.06
N ASN A 253 4.81 10.93 12.72
CA ASN A 253 5.85 11.93 12.52
C ASN A 253 7.23 11.40 12.91
N ASP A 254 7.32 10.58 13.96
CA ASP A 254 8.57 9.93 14.34
C ASP A 254 9.03 8.90 13.28
N VAL A 255 8.11 8.17 12.64
CA VAL A 255 8.44 7.25 11.53
C VAL A 255 9.11 7.99 10.36
N ILE A 256 8.57 9.16 9.98
CA ILE A 256 9.03 9.90 8.79
C ILE A 256 10.00 11.06 9.09
N ARG A 257 10.49 11.14 10.33
CA ARG A 257 11.45 12.18 10.72
C ARG A 257 12.78 12.00 10.01
N ASP A 258 13.38 13.10 9.56
CA ASP A 258 14.72 13.15 8.96
C ASP A 258 14.90 12.26 7.72
N LEU A 259 13.81 11.92 7.02
CA LEU A 259 13.89 11.16 5.78
C LEU A 259 14.44 12.00 4.62
N PRO A 260 15.17 11.38 3.66
CA PRO A 260 15.72 12.06 2.49
C PRO A 260 14.65 12.76 1.65
N TRP A 261 14.98 13.92 1.09
CA TRP A 261 14.04 14.76 0.35
C TRP A 261 13.55 14.13 -0.97
N ASP A 262 14.33 13.23 -1.57
CA ASP A 262 14.02 12.50 -2.80
C ASP A 262 13.27 11.18 -2.56
N LEU A 263 12.98 10.84 -1.29
CA LEU A 263 12.12 9.72 -0.93
C LEU A 263 10.67 10.18 -0.84
N HIS A 264 9.81 9.65 -1.71
CA HIS A 264 8.37 9.88 -1.64
C HIS A 264 7.74 8.95 -0.60
N VAL A 265 7.21 9.53 0.48
CA VAL A 265 6.49 8.78 1.52
C VAL A 265 5.05 9.25 1.62
N GLY A 266 4.11 8.33 1.43
CA GLY A 266 2.69 8.55 1.69
C GLY A 266 2.16 7.72 2.85
N VAL A 267 0.96 8.06 3.31
CA VAL A 267 0.20 7.26 4.27
C VAL A 267 -1.13 6.82 3.65
N HIS A 268 -1.42 5.52 3.69
CA HIS A 268 -2.71 4.99 3.30
C HIS A 268 -3.58 4.77 4.52
N ILE A 269 -4.74 5.44 4.52
CA ILE A 269 -5.72 5.37 5.60
C ILE A 269 -6.85 4.46 5.11
N CYS A 270 -6.65 3.17 5.34
CA CYS A 270 -7.53 2.12 4.87
C CYS A 270 -8.77 1.99 5.77
N ARG A 271 -9.95 1.77 5.19
CA ARG A 271 -11.18 1.43 5.94
C ARG A 271 -11.47 -0.06 5.95
N GLY A 272 -10.48 -0.87 5.58
CA GLY A 272 -10.52 -2.32 5.51
C GLY A 272 -11.21 -2.86 4.25
N ASN A 273 -10.72 -4.00 3.79
CA ASN A 273 -11.32 -4.82 2.75
C ASN A 273 -11.44 -6.25 3.30
N PHE A 274 -12.52 -6.55 4.04
CA PHE A 274 -12.82 -7.88 4.58
C PHE A 274 -13.46 -8.77 3.50
N PRO A 275 -13.51 -10.11 3.71
CA PRO A 275 -14.09 -11.03 2.73
C PRO A 275 -15.49 -10.56 2.31
N ASN A 276 -15.77 -10.69 1.02
CA ASN A 276 -17.02 -10.24 0.38
C ASN A 276 -17.21 -8.70 0.34
N GLY A 277 -16.12 -7.93 0.41
CA GLY A 277 -16.17 -6.48 0.23
C GLY A 277 -16.68 -5.70 1.44
N VAL A 278 -16.71 -6.32 2.62
CA VAL A 278 -17.15 -5.66 3.86
C VAL A 278 -16.05 -4.69 4.30
N GLY A 279 -16.37 -3.43 4.58
CA GLY A 279 -15.40 -2.52 5.20
C GLY A 279 -15.43 -2.61 6.73
N LEU A 280 -14.31 -2.28 7.35
CA LEU A 280 -14.12 -2.22 8.80
C LEU A 280 -14.60 -0.92 9.43
N ALA A 281 -14.50 0.20 8.70
CA ALA A 281 -14.86 1.52 9.19
C ALA A 281 -15.85 2.23 8.26
N SER A 282 -16.69 3.08 8.82
CA SER A 282 -17.59 4.01 8.10
C SER A 282 -17.56 5.39 8.76
N GLY A 283 -17.96 6.42 8.02
CA GLY A 283 -18.03 7.79 8.55
C GLY A 283 -17.00 8.73 7.92
N SER A 284 -17.32 10.02 7.79
CA SER A 284 -16.47 11.01 7.10
C SER A 284 -15.12 11.22 7.80
N TYR A 285 -14.06 11.48 7.03
CA TYR A 285 -12.76 11.91 7.59
C TYR A 285 -12.81 13.26 8.30
N GLU A 286 -13.92 14.02 8.20
CA GLU A 286 -14.03 15.41 8.69
C GLU A 286 -13.55 15.56 10.13
N ARG A 287 -13.85 14.58 10.99
CA ARG A 287 -13.47 14.57 12.41
C ARG A 287 -11.96 14.71 12.62
N ILE A 288 -11.16 13.99 11.82
CA ILE A 288 -9.70 13.94 11.97
C ILE A 288 -8.96 14.81 10.96
N ALA A 289 -9.61 15.21 9.86
CA ALA A 289 -8.96 15.77 8.69
C ALA A 289 -8.11 17.01 8.98
N ARG A 290 -8.60 17.93 9.84
CA ARG A 290 -7.82 19.11 10.21
C ARG A 290 -6.50 18.73 10.88
N LYS A 291 -6.55 17.93 11.96
CA LYS A 291 -5.35 17.50 12.68
C LYS A 291 -4.46 16.62 11.79
N LEU A 292 -5.04 15.63 11.12
CA LEU A 292 -4.33 14.71 10.25
C LEU A 292 -3.57 15.47 9.14
N PHE A 293 -4.23 16.36 8.39
CA PHE A 293 -3.58 17.06 7.29
C PHE A 293 -2.59 18.13 7.75
N ASN A 294 -2.79 18.77 8.90
CA ASN A 294 -1.95 19.91 9.33
C ASN A 294 -0.85 19.52 10.32
N GLU A 295 -1.05 18.46 11.11
CA GLU A 295 -0.12 18.07 12.19
C GLU A 295 0.74 16.85 11.81
N THR A 296 0.35 16.03 10.82
CA THR A 296 1.27 15.02 10.28
C THR A 296 2.29 15.66 9.34
N ALA A 297 3.49 15.09 9.24
CA ALA A 297 4.53 15.54 8.32
C ALA A 297 4.40 14.91 6.91
N TYR A 298 3.48 13.97 6.71
CA TYR A 298 3.23 13.37 5.40
C TYR A 298 2.83 14.43 4.38
N LYS A 299 3.32 14.26 3.14
CA LYS A 299 2.97 15.09 1.99
C LYS A 299 1.98 14.42 1.04
N LEU A 300 1.76 13.12 1.19
CA LEU A 300 0.88 12.33 0.33
C LEU A 300 -0.05 11.45 1.17
N PHE A 301 -1.35 11.50 0.89
CA PHE A 301 -2.36 10.68 1.55
C PHE A 301 -3.11 9.82 0.54
N TYR A 302 -3.29 8.53 0.81
CA TYR A 302 -4.13 7.64 0.02
C TYR A 302 -5.45 7.43 0.77
N LEU A 303 -6.53 8.01 0.26
CA LEU A 303 -7.83 8.09 0.94
C LEU A 303 -8.94 7.42 0.13
N GLU A 304 -9.71 6.54 0.79
CA GLU A 304 -10.84 5.84 0.17
C GLU A 304 -12.07 6.75 0.02
N PHE A 305 -12.62 6.85 -1.20
CA PHE A 305 -13.84 7.59 -1.54
C PHE A 305 -14.68 6.84 -2.60
N ASP A 306 -14.71 5.50 -2.58
CA ASP A 306 -15.40 4.68 -3.59
C ASP A 306 -16.92 4.62 -3.43
N SER A 307 -17.43 4.93 -2.24
CA SER A 307 -18.84 4.71 -1.89
C SER A 307 -19.36 5.82 -0.96
N PRO A 308 -20.69 6.08 -0.93
CA PRO A 308 -21.28 7.02 0.02
C PRO A 308 -20.92 6.71 1.49
N ARG A 309 -20.69 5.44 1.80
CA ARG A 309 -20.24 4.96 3.12
C ARG A 309 -18.87 5.49 3.53
N ALA A 310 -17.99 5.74 2.55
CA ALA A 310 -16.67 6.32 2.77
C ALA A 310 -16.72 7.83 3.10
N GLY A 311 -17.90 8.46 2.96
CA GLY A 311 -18.12 9.88 3.19
C GLY A 311 -18.10 10.70 1.90
N ASP A 312 -17.99 12.01 2.07
CA ASP A 312 -17.91 13.00 1.00
C ASP A 312 -16.51 13.64 0.93
N PHE A 313 -16.31 14.56 -0.01
CA PHE A 313 -15.03 15.26 -0.17
C PHE A 313 -14.85 16.44 0.80
N THR A 314 -15.85 16.78 1.63
CA THR A 314 -15.80 17.88 2.60
C THR A 314 -14.49 17.95 3.41
N PRO A 315 -13.89 16.83 3.87
CA PRO A 315 -12.65 16.84 4.62
C PRO A 315 -11.47 17.48 3.88
N LEU A 316 -11.46 17.42 2.54
CA LEU A 316 -10.37 17.90 1.70
C LEU A 316 -10.22 19.42 1.70
N LYS A 317 -11.22 20.17 2.18
CA LYS A 317 -11.10 21.63 2.37
C LYS A 317 -10.02 22.02 3.37
N HIS A 318 -9.63 21.10 4.28
CA HIS A 318 -8.58 21.34 5.28
C HIS A 318 -7.17 20.97 4.77
N LEU A 319 -7.02 20.52 3.52
CA LEU A 319 -5.75 20.09 2.94
C LEU A 319 -4.83 21.31 2.68
N PRO A 320 -3.60 21.34 3.22
CA PRO A 320 -2.61 22.36 2.89
C PRO A 320 -2.18 22.33 1.42
N ASN A 321 -1.71 23.48 0.92
CA ASN A 321 -1.28 23.63 -0.47
C ASN A 321 -0.06 22.77 -0.85
N ASP A 322 0.79 22.43 0.11
CA ASP A 322 2.03 21.67 -0.10
C ASP A 322 1.82 20.15 -0.03
N LYS A 323 0.60 19.68 0.23
CA LYS A 323 0.23 18.27 0.37
C LYS A 323 -0.70 17.79 -0.71
N ALA A 324 -0.70 16.50 -1.00
CA ALA A 324 -1.51 15.90 -2.03
C ALA A 324 -2.26 14.65 -1.54
N VAL A 325 -3.32 14.31 -2.27
CA VAL A 325 -4.21 13.19 -2.01
C VAL A 325 -4.30 12.33 -3.28
N VAL A 326 -4.05 11.04 -3.12
CA VAL A 326 -4.44 10.02 -4.08
C VAL A 326 -5.87 9.60 -3.76
N LEU A 327 -6.79 9.94 -4.66
CA LEU A 327 -8.21 9.69 -4.50
C LEU A 327 -8.55 8.26 -4.89
N GLY A 328 -8.90 7.46 -3.89
CA GLY A 328 -9.38 6.10 -4.05
C GLY A 328 -10.83 6.07 -4.55
N VAL A 329 -11.03 6.22 -5.86
CA VAL A 329 -12.37 6.37 -6.48
C VAL A 329 -12.87 5.13 -7.23
N VAL A 330 -11.98 4.17 -7.51
CA VAL A 330 -12.32 2.89 -8.13
C VAL A 330 -12.43 1.81 -7.04
N THR A 331 -13.54 1.10 -6.95
CA THR A 331 -13.75 0.07 -5.94
C THR A 331 -12.98 -1.20 -6.27
N THR A 332 -12.39 -1.80 -5.23
CA THR A 332 -11.81 -3.16 -5.29
C THR A 332 -12.72 -4.20 -4.65
N LYS A 333 -13.92 -3.80 -4.20
CA LYS A 333 -14.87 -4.65 -3.46
C LYS A 333 -15.85 -5.38 -4.36
N HIS A 334 -16.08 -4.87 -5.57
CA HIS A 334 -16.99 -5.45 -6.56
C HIS A 334 -16.36 -5.40 -7.95
N ALA A 335 -16.73 -6.36 -8.81
CA ALA A 335 -16.18 -6.52 -10.15
C ALA A 335 -16.61 -5.43 -11.15
N ASP A 336 -17.78 -4.85 -10.97
CA ASP A 336 -18.35 -3.89 -11.92
C ASP A 336 -17.40 -2.72 -12.18
N LEU A 337 -17.17 -2.40 -13.45
CA LEU A 337 -16.38 -1.25 -13.84
C LEU A 337 -17.17 0.04 -13.62
N GLU A 338 -16.52 1.02 -13.03
CA GLU A 338 -17.08 2.33 -12.79
C GLU A 338 -17.22 3.12 -14.09
N ASP A 339 -18.26 3.96 -14.16
CA ASP A 339 -18.47 4.83 -15.31
C ASP A 339 -17.42 5.95 -15.36
N MET A 340 -16.76 6.11 -16.50
CA MET A 340 -15.69 7.10 -16.69
C MET A 340 -16.17 8.54 -16.49
N SER A 341 -17.40 8.86 -16.90
CA SER A 341 -17.94 10.22 -16.76
C SER A 341 -18.21 10.57 -15.30
N GLU A 342 -18.73 9.61 -14.53
CA GLU A 342 -18.93 9.78 -13.09
C GLU A 342 -17.58 9.86 -12.35
N LEU A 343 -16.60 9.04 -12.70
CA LEU A 343 -15.26 9.11 -12.12
C LEU A 343 -14.63 10.51 -12.31
N LYS A 344 -14.67 11.08 -13.52
CA LYS A 344 -14.17 12.43 -13.77
C LYS A 344 -14.89 13.49 -12.95
N LYS A 345 -16.22 13.39 -12.88
CA LYS A 345 -17.04 14.31 -12.08
C LYS A 345 -16.63 14.27 -10.61
N ARG A 346 -16.41 13.08 -10.04
CA ARG A 346 -15.94 12.91 -8.65
C ARG A 346 -14.57 13.54 -8.42
N VAL A 347 -13.62 13.36 -9.35
CA VAL A 347 -12.30 14.00 -9.24
C VAL A 347 -12.41 15.52 -9.31
N TYR A 348 -13.25 16.07 -10.18
CA TYR A 348 -13.49 17.52 -10.24
C TYR A 348 -14.16 18.07 -8.97
N GLN A 349 -15.11 17.34 -8.38
CA GLN A 349 -15.70 17.72 -7.10
C GLN A 349 -14.68 17.78 -5.96
N ALA A 350 -13.77 16.80 -5.90
CA ALA A 350 -12.66 16.82 -4.94
C ALA A 350 -11.74 18.02 -5.17
N ALA A 351 -11.42 18.33 -6.44
CA ALA A 351 -10.60 19.49 -6.80
C ALA A 351 -11.27 20.81 -6.41
N ASP A 352 -12.56 20.96 -6.66
CA ASP A 352 -13.35 22.14 -6.26
C ASP A 352 -13.33 22.33 -4.73
N THR A 353 -13.45 21.24 -3.98
CA THR A 353 -13.45 21.27 -2.51
C THR A 353 -12.07 21.70 -1.95
N ILE A 354 -10.99 21.18 -2.53
CA ILE A 354 -9.61 21.59 -2.19
C ILE A 354 -9.38 23.05 -2.57
N ALA A 355 -9.76 23.43 -3.79
CA ALA A 355 -9.60 24.78 -4.32
C ALA A 355 -10.32 25.82 -3.45
N GLN A 356 -11.56 25.51 -3.02
CA GLN A 356 -12.33 26.34 -2.09
C GLN A 356 -11.60 26.49 -0.74
N GLY A 357 -11.14 25.38 -0.15
CA GLY A 357 -10.43 25.41 1.13
C GLY A 357 -9.12 26.19 1.10
N GLN A 358 -8.44 26.20 -0.05
CA GLN A 358 -7.15 26.85 -0.25
C GLN A 358 -7.24 28.26 -0.86
N GLY A 359 -8.44 28.69 -1.28
CA GLY A 359 -8.64 29.98 -1.94
C GLY A 359 -7.96 30.10 -3.31
N ARG A 360 -7.95 29.02 -4.10
CA ARG A 360 -7.32 28.99 -5.45
C ARG A 360 -8.23 28.35 -6.50
N THR A 361 -7.74 28.17 -7.72
CA THR A 361 -8.51 27.58 -8.82
C THR A 361 -8.60 26.05 -8.72
N ARG A 362 -9.63 25.47 -9.33
CA ARG A 362 -9.76 24.01 -9.49
C ARG A 362 -8.57 23.44 -10.25
N GLU A 363 -8.10 24.16 -11.27
CA GLU A 363 -6.98 23.75 -12.13
C GLU A 363 -5.67 23.66 -11.33
N ASP A 364 -5.42 24.61 -10.41
CA ASP A 364 -4.30 24.51 -9.48
C ASP A 364 -4.45 23.32 -8.53
N ALA A 365 -5.66 23.04 -8.04
CA ALA A 365 -5.95 21.87 -7.20
C ALA A 365 -5.71 20.53 -7.91
N LEU A 366 -6.19 20.41 -9.14
CA LEU A 366 -5.90 19.26 -9.99
C LEU A 366 -4.40 19.11 -10.24
N ARG A 367 -3.70 20.21 -10.55
CA ARG A 367 -2.26 20.17 -10.83
C ARG A 367 -1.45 19.80 -9.60
N ASP A 368 -1.68 20.37 -8.44
CA ASP A 368 -0.72 20.26 -7.34
C ASP A 368 -1.08 19.21 -6.28
N ASN A 369 -2.36 18.84 -6.16
CA ASN A 369 -2.85 18.14 -4.97
C ASN A 369 -3.54 16.81 -5.24
N LEU A 370 -3.79 16.43 -6.50
CA LEU A 370 -4.64 15.27 -6.79
C LEU A 370 -3.98 14.24 -7.72
N ALA A 371 -4.23 12.98 -7.38
CA ALA A 371 -4.03 11.78 -8.19
C ALA A 371 -5.22 10.84 -7.95
N VAL A 372 -5.28 9.73 -8.68
CA VAL A 372 -6.35 8.72 -8.60
C VAL A 372 -5.78 7.32 -8.41
N SER A 373 -6.52 6.49 -7.68
CA SER A 373 -6.21 5.08 -7.49
C SER A 373 -7.48 4.25 -7.29
N PRO A 374 -7.36 2.91 -7.27
CA PRO A 374 -8.33 2.11 -6.54
C PRO A 374 -8.37 2.52 -5.07
N GLN A 375 -9.50 2.26 -4.41
CA GLN A 375 -9.75 2.67 -3.03
C GLN A 375 -8.86 2.00 -2.00
N CYS A 376 -8.53 0.73 -2.21
CA CYS A 376 -7.64 -0.07 -1.39
C CYS A 376 -6.88 -1.02 -2.34
N GLY A 377 -5.99 -1.87 -1.82
CA GLY A 377 -5.49 -3.00 -2.58
C GLY A 377 -6.58 -4.02 -2.91
N PHE A 378 -6.28 -4.93 -3.83
CA PHE A 378 -7.20 -5.97 -4.29
C PHE A 378 -7.22 -7.21 -3.40
N ALA A 379 -6.24 -7.39 -2.50
CA ALA A 379 -6.18 -8.56 -1.61
C ALA A 379 -5.48 -8.27 -0.26
N SER A 380 -6.25 -7.81 0.73
CA SER A 380 -5.71 -7.46 2.06
C SER A 380 -5.24 -8.67 2.89
N ILE A 381 -5.71 -9.89 2.58
CA ILE A 381 -5.14 -11.15 3.10
C ILE A 381 -5.02 -12.22 2.00
N HIS A 382 -4.30 -13.31 2.32
CA HIS A 382 -3.86 -14.35 1.38
C HIS A 382 -4.94 -15.01 0.50
N ARG A 383 -6.21 -15.03 0.93
CA ARG A 383 -7.32 -15.73 0.25
C ARG A 383 -8.40 -14.82 -0.34
N GLU A 384 -8.18 -13.51 -0.35
CA GLU A 384 -9.26 -12.55 -0.58
C GLU A 384 -9.20 -11.83 -1.93
N GLY A 385 -10.40 -11.46 -2.38
CA GLY A 385 -10.68 -10.54 -3.47
C GLY A 385 -12.08 -9.96 -3.27
N GLY A 386 -12.39 -8.86 -3.97
CA GLY A 386 -13.75 -8.33 -4.03
C GLY A 386 -14.75 -9.37 -4.58
N VAL A 387 -16.05 -9.14 -4.34
CA VAL A 387 -17.12 -9.99 -4.85
C VAL A 387 -17.06 -10.03 -6.38
N GLY A 388 -16.85 -11.23 -6.94
CA GLY A 388 -16.70 -11.46 -8.37
C GLY A 388 -15.39 -10.97 -8.98
N MET A 389 -14.45 -10.47 -8.18
CA MET A 389 -13.19 -9.93 -8.68
C MET A 389 -12.30 -11.05 -9.23
N SER A 390 -12.03 -11.01 -10.53
CA SER A 390 -11.07 -11.89 -11.22
C SER A 390 -9.74 -11.18 -11.44
N ARG A 391 -8.71 -11.93 -11.84
CA ARG A 391 -7.41 -11.35 -12.21
C ARG A 391 -7.56 -10.39 -13.40
N GLU A 392 -8.37 -10.78 -14.38
CA GLU A 392 -8.66 -10.00 -15.57
C GLU A 392 -9.36 -8.70 -15.19
N THR A 393 -10.40 -8.77 -14.35
CA THR A 393 -11.14 -7.59 -13.86
C THR A 393 -10.26 -6.65 -13.03
N MET A 394 -9.34 -7.19 -12.21
CA MET A 394 -8.36 -6.37 -11.51
C MET A 394 -7.52 -5.54 -12.48
N TRP A 395 -7.04 -6.15 -13.57
CA TRP A 395 -6.29 -5.42 -14.59
C TRP A 395 -7.16 -4.41 -15.34
N GLU A 396 -8.39 -4.76 -15.70
CA GLU A 396 -9.34 -3.82 -16.31
C GLU A 396 -9.59 -2.59 -15.42
N LYS A 397 -9.65 -2.77 -14.10
CA LYS A 397 -9.77 -1.66 -13.13
C LYS A 397 -8.51 -0.81 -13.03
N LEU A 398 -7.32 -1.41 -13.07
CA LEU A 398 -6.06 -0.65 -13.10
C LEU A 398 -5.90 0.12 -14.42
N ASP A 399 -6.29 -0.47 -15.55
CA ASP A 399 -6.35 0.19 -16.85
C ASP A 399 -7.38 1.33 -16.85
N LEU A 400 -8.51 1.17 -16.15
CA LEU A 400 -9.51 2.24 -15.95
C LEU A 400 -8.92 3.44 -15.18
N VAL A 401 -8.18 3.20 -14.10
CA VAL A 401 -7.51 4.25 -13.31
C VAL A 401 -6.48 4.99 -14.18
N LYS A 402 -5.68 4.25 -14.95
CA LYS A 402 -4.72 4.82 -15.90
C LYS A 402 -5.42 5.70 -16.94
N LYS A 403 -6.49 5.21 -17.55
CA LYS A 403 -7.26 5.96 -18.56
C LYS A 403 -7.91 7.21 -17.95
N LEU A 404 -8.47 7.12 -16.74
CA LEU A 404 -9.01 8.27 -16.02
C LEU A 404 -7.93 9.34 -15.82
N SER A 405 -6.73 8.92 -15.39
CA SER A 405 -5.60 9.83 -15.23
C SER A 405 -5.19 10.49 -16.55
N GLU A 406 -5.19 9.78 -17.67
CA GLU A 406 -4.84 10.33 -18.99
C GLU A 406 -5.88 11.36 -19.48
N GLU A 407 -7.16 11.16 -19.16
CA GLU A 407 -8.22 12.11 -19.52
C GLU A 407 -8.19 13.40 -18.67
N ILE A 408 -7.71 13.33 -17.42
CA ILE A 408 -7.65 14.48 -16.51
C ILE A 408 -6.29 15.21 -16.58
N TRP A 409 -5.18 14.46 -16.72
CA TRP A 409 -3.82 14.99 -16.80
C TRP A 409 -3.11 14.50 -18.08
N PRO A 410 -3.49 15.01 -19.27
CA PRO A 410 -2.89 14.59 -20.52
C PRO A 410 -1.36 14.76 -20.53
N GLY A 411 -0.63 13.71 -20.94
CA GLY A 411 0.83 13.74 -21.08
C GLY A 411 1.63 13.31 -19.85
N TRP A 412 1.07 13.39 -18.64
CA TRP A 412 1.81 13.08 -17.41
C TRP A 412 2.45 11.69 -17.39
N ASN A 413 1.66 10.66 -17.73
CA ASN A 413 2.13 9.27 -17.68
C ASN A 413 3.22 8.97 -18.73
N LYS A 414 3.30 9.76 -19.82
CA LYS A 414 4.35 9.63 -20.83
C LYS A 414 5.69 10.16 -20.32
N GLU A 415 5.66 11.25 -19.54
CA GLU A 415 6.86 11.87 -18.97
C GLU A 415 7.51 11.02 -17.87
N GLN A 416 6.74 10.14 -17.22
CA GLN A 416 7.23 9.24 -16.16
C GLN A 416 7.88 7.94 -16.66
N GLY A 417 8.08 7.79 -17.98
CA GLY A 417 8.77 6.64 -18.58
C GLY A 417 7.85 5.61 -19.25
N GLY A 418 6.63 5.99 -19.62
CA GLY A 418 5.79 5.16 -20.50
C GLY A 418 6.40 5.06 -21.88
N VAL A 419 6.80 3.86 -22.31
CA VAL A 419 7.35 3.62 -23.65
C VAL A 419 6.25 3.90 -24.67
N SER A 420 6.51 4.82 -25.61
CA SER A 420 5.58 5.13 -26.70
C SER A 420 5.50 3.98 -27.70
N GLY A 421 4.63 3.00 -27.44
CA GLY A 421 4.29 1.94 -28.38
C GLY A 421 3.14 2.34 -29.32
N VAL A 422 3.25 3.43 -30.07
CA VAL A 422 2.36 3.64 -31.23
C VAL A 422 2.96 2.85 -32.38
N LEU A 423 2.50 1.60 -32.55
CA LEU A 423 2.63 0.90 -33.83
C LEU A 423 1.74 1.61 -34.85
N ASP A 424 2.31 2.60 -35.52
CA ASP A 424 1.73 3.17 -36.73
C ASP A 424 1.79 2.11 -37.85
N ARG A 425 0.79 1.22 -37.89
CA ARG A 425 0.54 0.37 -39.05
C ARG A 425 -0.24 1.19 -40.08
N ASN A 426 0.47 2.02 -40.83
CA ASN A 426 -0.02 2.54 -42.11
C ASN A 426 1.13 3.02 -42.99
N VAL A 427 1.74 2.09 -43.73
CA VAL A 427 2.18 2.36 -45.10
C VAL A 427 1.96 1.10 -45.93
N GLY A 428 0.86 1.11 -46.69
CA GLY A 428 0.68 0.22 -47.83
C GLY A 428 1.23 0.87 -49.11
N GLN A 429 1.84 0.01 -49.91
CA GLN A 429 1.95 0.05 -51.38
C GLN A 429 3.06 0.89 -52.04
N GLY A 430 4.01 0.17 -52.66
CA GLY A 430 4.18 0.22 -54.11
C GLY A 430 5.54 0.65 -54.66
N ALA A 431 6.39 -0.31 -55.04
CA ALA A 431 7.00 -0.44 -56.39
C ALA A 431 8.18 -1.45 -56.39
N PRO A 432 8.37 -2.23 -57.48
CA PRO A 432 9.36 -3.31 -57.53
C PRO A 432 10.69 -2.85 -58.13
N ASN A 433 11.82 -3.22 -57.51
CA ASN A 433 13.13 -2.99 -58.11
C ASN A 433 13.54 -4.19 -58.98
N ARG A 434 13.54 -3.97 -60.31
CA ARG A 434 14.10 -4.88 -61.30
C ARG A 434 15.63 -4.83 -61.26
N ARG A 435 16.22 -6.02 -61.40
CA ARG A 435 17.64 -6.25 -61.72
C ARG A 435 18.01 -5.56 -63.04
N HIS A 436 19.19 -4.94 -63.10
CA HIS A 436 20.07 -5.05 -64.26
C HIS A 436 21.56 -4.98 -63.90
N CYS A 437 22.27 -5.88 -64.58
CA CYS A 437 23.68 -6.21 -64.59
C CYS A 437 24.66 -5.11 -65.05
N LEU A 438 25.90 -5.25 -64.56
CA LEU A 438 27.21 -5.16 -65.24
C LEU A 438 27.64 -3.84 -65.91
N GLY A 439 28.85 -3.40 -65.54
CA GLY A 439 29.65 -2.43 -66.28
C GLY A 439 30.99 -2.15 -65.60
N SER A 440 32.00 -2.95 -65.94
CA SER A 440 33.43 -2.74 -65.67
C SER A 440 33.98 -1.48 -66.35
N GLY A 441 34.96 -0.80 -65.74
CA GLY A 441 35.73 0.24 -66.44
C GLY A 441 36.61 1.10 -65.55
N SER A 442 37.72 0.55 -65.08
CA SER A 442 38.92 1.34 -64.75
C SER A 442 39.63 1.74 -66.05
N VAL A 443 40.18 2.95 -66.13
CA VAL A 443 41.55 3.28 -66.57
C VAL A 443 41.74 4.80 -66.72
N HIS A 444 42.90 5.27 -66.27
CA HIS A 444 43.49 6.57 -66.58
C HIS A 444 43.85 6.68 -68.07
N LEU A 445 43.60 7.87 -68.64
CA LEU A 445 43.94 8.37 -69.98
C LEU A 445 43.05 7.88 -71.13
#